data_AF-A0A2E9ZLE8-F1
#
_entry.id   AF-A0A2E9ZLE8-F1
#
_cell.length_a   1.000
_cell.length_b   1.000
_cell.length_c   1.000
_cell.angle_alpha   90.00
_cell.angle_beta   90.00
_cell.angle_gamma   90.00
#
_symmetry.space_group_name_H-M   'P 1'
#
loop_
_entity.id
_entity.type
_entity.pdbx_description
1 polymer ?
#
loop_
_entity_poly.entity_id
_entity_poly.type
_entity_poly.pdbx_seq_one_letter_code
_entity_poly.pdbx_strand_id
1 'polypeptide(L)'
;MTESLIFKQLFDQTSATFSYLLADADSGEAVFIDTVYERHERDLSLVRELELKLLACVETHCHADHVTGAWLMKHMTGCEIMASGQSNIEMLDRSLSQDSRVEFGAHALTVIETPGHTAGCISYLLEDESMIFTGDSLLIRGCGRTDFQQGSAQKLFHSIKGRLFALPDRCIVYPAHDYSGRTASSIGEEKKLNPRIGGQANENDFITYMDNIRLPHPMQLEFAVPANIKAGRPADDQLPAQPDWAPVVTTYSGVLEISPQWVASHMHNIHILDVRTTVETAEESTRISGAQMIPLDELRDRIAEVPQDGPVMTLCRSGKRSVLAFSILREAGWQKVANISGGLLRWNEEGLPVNRV
;
A
#
# COMPACT_ATOMS: atom_id res chain seq x y z
N MET A 1 15.15 8.38 -15.80
CA MET A 1 14.56 7.15 -15.25
C MET A 1 15.42 6.03 -15.76
N THR A 2 16.19 5.43 -14.88
CA THR A 2 16.78 4.11 -15.08
C THR A 2 15.69 3.19 -15.61
N GLU A 3 15.91 2.52 -16.75
CA GLU A 3 14.86 1.80 -17.50
C GLU A 3 14.22 0.64 -16.70
N SER A 4 14.71 0.34 -15.49
CA SER A 4 14.32 -0.75 -14.61
C SER A 4 13.58 -0.35 -13.32
N LEU A 5 13.32 0.93 -13.02
CA LEU A 5 12.64 1.29 -11.76
C LEU A 5 11.11 1.18 -11.88
N ILE A 6 10.49 0.33 -11.05
CA ILE A 6 9.05 0.33 -10.79
C ILE A 6 8.76 1.33 -9.67
N PHE A 7 7.87 2.27 -9.94
CA PHE A 7 7.42 3.27 -8.96
C PHE A 7 5.90 3.32 -8.88
N LYS A 8 5.34 3.21 -7.66
CA LYS A 8 3.92 3.42 -7.37
C LYS A 8 3.77 4.36 -6.19
N GLN A 9 3.05 5.46 -6.41
CA GLN A 9 2.54 6.33 -5.36
C GLN A 9 1.11 5.91 -5.05
N LEU A 10 0.85 5.58 -3.80
CA LEU A 10 -0.47 5.20 -3.29
C LEU A 10 -0.95 6.25 -2.31
N PHE A 11 -2.26 6.44 -2.22
CA PHE A 11 -2.86 7.46 -1.35
C PHE A 11 -3.88 6.82 -0.41
N ASP A 12 -3.80 7.14 0.88
CA ASP A 12 -4.87 6.91 1.84
C ASP A 12 -5.72 8.17 1.99
N GLN A 13 -7.03 8.04 1.79
CA GLN A 13 -7.96 9.16 1.85
C GLN A 13 -8.28 9.63 3.27
N THR A 14 -8.11 8.77 4.28
CA THR A 14 -8.50 9.06 5.66
C THR A 14 -7.48 9.98 6.33
N SER A 15 -6.20 9.65 6.20
CA SER A 15 -5.08 10.41 6.76
C SER A 15 -4.45 11.39 5.75
N ALA A 16 -4.82 11.28 4.47
CA ALA A 16 -4.18 11.98 3.34
C ALA A 16 -2.70 11.62 3.16
N THR A 17 -2.33 10.39 3.53
CA THR A 17 -0.96 9.86 3.46
C THR A 17 -0.65 9.33 2.07
N PHE A 18 0.55 9.63 1.59
CA PHE A 18 1.18 8.93 0.49
C PHE A 18 2.09 7.83 1.01
N SER A 19 1.93 6.64 0.45
CA SER A 19 2.86 5.52 0.59
C SER A 19 3.52 5.27 -0.76
N TYR A 20 4.80 4.84 -0.76
CA TYR A 20 5.57 4.67 -1.99
C TYR A 20 6.14 3.27 -2.09
N LEU A 21 5.79 2.55 -3.15
CA LEU A 21 6.43 1.28 -3.52
C LEU A 21 7.47 1.56 -4.60
N LEU A 22 8.72 1.20 -4.32
CA LEU A 22 9.83 1.21 -5.26
C LEU A 22 10.33 -0.21 -5.44
N ALA A 23 10.60 -0.61 -6.68
CA ALA A 23 11.20 -1.91 -6.96
C ALA A 23 12.10 -1.88 -8.18
N ASP A 24 13.09 -2.75 -8.18
CA ASP A 24 13.87 -3.08 -9.37
C ASP A 24 13.07 -4.08 -10.22
N ALA A 25 12.78 -3.73 -11.47
CA ALA A 25 12.01 -4.55 -12.40
C ALA A 25 12.72 -5.85 -12.78
N ASP A 26 14.07 -5.87 -12.74
CA ASP A 26 14.83 -7.05 -13.16
C ASP A 26 14.90 -8.10 -12.04
N SER A 27 15.19 -7.67 -10.82
CA SER A 27 15.31 -8.57 -9.66
C SER A 27 14.00 -8.80 -8.92
N GLY A 28 13.01 -7.91 -9.09
CA GLY A 28 11.76 -7.89 -8.33
C GLY A 28 11.93 -7.43 -6.87
N GLU A 29 13.14 -7.05 -6.46
CA GLU A 29 13.38 -6.59 -5.09
C GLU A 29 12.81 -5.19 -4.86
N ALA A 30 12.10 -5.03 -3.74
CA ALA A 30 11.29 -3.85 -3.48
C ALA A 30 11.45 -3.30 -2.05
N VAL A 31 11.16 -2.01 -1.91
CA VAL A 31 11.00 -1.30 -0.63
C VAL A 31 9.69 -0.54 -0.62
N PHE A 32 9.10 -0.39 0.56
CA PHE A 32 7.85 0.35 0.76
C PHE A 32 8.05 1.45 1.79
N ILE A 33 7.77 2.69 1.41
CA ILE A 33 7.90 3.87 2.28
C ILE A 33 6.53 4.23 2.86
N ASP A 34 6.48 4.43 4.19
CA ASP A 34 5.34 4.97 4.95
C ASP A 34 4.01 4.22 4.69
N THR A 35 3.98 2.91 4.96
CA THR A 35 2.78 2.08 4.78
C THR A 35 1.69 2.41 5.80
N VAL A 36 0.41 2.28 5.43
CA VAL A 36 -0.74 2.57 6.31
C VAL A 36 -1.43 1.26 6.76
N TYR A 37 -1.72 1.12 8.06
CA TYR A 37 -2.28 -0.10 8.66
C TYR A 37 -3.56 -0.57 7.97
N GLU A 38 -4.53 0.32 7.74
CA GLU A 38 -5.81 0.01 7.09
C GLU A 38 -5.66 -0.33 5.60
N ARG A 39 -4.48 -0.11 5.00
CA ARG A 39 -4.18 -0.38 3.60
C ARG A 39 -3.27 -1.58 3.37
N HIS A 40 -2.89 -2.31 4.41
CA HIS A 40 -1.99 -3.47 4.29
C HIS A 40 -2.48 -4.51 3.25
N GLU A 41 -3.79 -4.80 3.16
CA GLU A 41 -4.29 -5.75 2.15
C GLU A 41 -4.09 -5.22 0.73
N ARG A 42 -4.39 -3.93 0.48
CA ARG A 42 -4.15 -3.27 -0.81
C ARG A 42 -2.67 -3.36 -1.17
N ASP A 43 -1.80 -3.01 -0.23
CA ASP A 43 -0.36 -2.90 -0.45
C ASP A 43 0.26 -4.29 -0.67
N LEU A 44 -0.14 -5.28 0.12
CA LEU A 44 0.27 -6.68 -0.05
C LEU A 44 -0.22 -7.27 -1.38
N SER A 45 -1.45 -6.95 -1.79
CA SER A 45 -1.98 -7.39 -3.08
C SER A 45 -1.16 -6.83 -4.24
N LEU A 46 -0.79 -5.56 -4.17
CA LEU A 46 0.06 -4.92 -5.18
C LEU A 46 1.44 -5.58 -5.25
N VAL A 47 2.08 -5.84 -4.11
CA VAL A 47 3.37 -6.56 -4.04
C VAL A 47 3.27 -7.94 -4.68
N ARG A 48 2.20 -8.69 -4.38
CA ARG A 48 1.97 -10.04 -4.93
C ARG A 48 1.69 -10.03 -6.43
N GLU A 49 0.82 -9.15 -6.91
CA GLU A 49 0.44 -9.06 -8.32
C GLU A 49 1.57 -8.58 -9.22
N LEU A 50 2.48 -7.77 -8.68
CA LEU A 50 3.71 -7.36 -9.37
C LEU A 50 4.85 -8.36 -9.17
N GLU A 51 4.60 -9.49 -8.50
CA GLU A 51 5.57 -10.56 -8.23
C GLU A 51 6.85 -10.06 -7.52
N LEU A 52 6.70 -9.08 -6.63
CA LEU A 52 7.80 -8.42 -5.96
C LEU A 52 8.20 -9.13 -4.66
N LYS A 53 9.51 -9.11 -4.39
CA LYS A 53 10.09 -9.49 -3.10
C LYS A 53 10.30 -8.24 -2.26
N LEU A 54 9.38 -7.98 -1.33
CA LEU A 54 9.49 -6.86 -0.41
C LEU A 54 10.62 -7.11 0.61
N LEU A 55 11.69 -6.32 0.51
CA LEU A 55 12.84 -6.40 1.41
C LEU A 55 12.61 -5.62 2.70
N ALA A 56 12.03 -4.42 2.60
CA ALA A 56 11.85 -3.56 3.75
C ALA A 56 10.62 -2.65 3.64
N CYS A 57 9.93 -2.47 4.77
CA CYS A 57 9.11 -1.29 5.03
C CYS A 57 10.00 -0.26 5.74
N VAL A 58 10.09 0.93 5.16
CA VAL A 58 10.93 2.02 5.67
C VAL A 58 10.04 3.21 6.08
N GLU A 59 10.28 3.75 7.26
CA GLU A 59 9.51 4.87 7.80
C GLU A 59 10.33 6.16 7.71
N THR A 60 9.71 7.23 7.23
CA THR A 60 10.32 8.57 7.26
C THR A 60 10.35 9.13 8.67
N HIS A 61 9.35 8.82 9.49
CA HIS A 61 9.24 9.21 10.89
C HIS A 61 8.18 8.38 11.63
N CYS A 62 8.04 8.58 12.94
CA CYS A 62 6.91 8.03 13.70
C CYS A 62 5.68 8.89 13.44
N HIS A 63 4.72 8.40 12.65
CA HIS A 63 3.54 9.15 12.22
C HIS A 63 2.56 9.44 13.38
N ALA A 64 1.79 10.51 13.28
CA ALA A 64 0.83 10.94 14.31
C ALA A 64 -0.63 10.99 13.83
N ASP A 65 -0.85 10.73 12.54
CA ASP A 65 -2.12 10.84 11.84
C ASP A 65 -2.69 9.47 11.42
N HIS A 66 -1.83 8.45 11.29
CA HIS A 66 -2.20 7.06 10.97
C HIS A 66 -1.30 6.07 11.71
N VAL A 67 -1.74 4.81 11.80
CA VAL A 67 -0.90 3.70 12.29
C VAL A 67 -0.14 3.10 11.11
N THR A 68 1.16 2.87 11.24
CA THR A 68 1.95 2.24 10.17
C THR A 68 1.50 0.79 9.92
N GLY A 69 1.53 0.35 8.67
CA GLY A 69 1.34 -1.03 8.26
C GLY A 69 2.57 -1.93 8.43
N ALA A 70 3.72 -1.39 8.85
CA ALA A 70 5.01 -2.09 8.82
C ALA A 70 5.02 -3.43 9.55
N TRP A 71 4.44 -3.53 10.75
CA TRP A 71 4.33 -4.80 11.48
C TRP A 71 3.53 -5.85 10.72
N LEU A 72 2.41 -5.47 10.11
CA LEU A 72 1.59 -6.38 9.30
C LEU A 72 2.35 -6.86 8.06
N MET A 73 2.96 -5.92 7.33
CA MET A 73 3.72 -6.23 6.12
C MET A 73 4.88 -7.19 6.43
N LYS A 74 5.60 -6.97 7.54
CA LYS A 74 6.63 -7.89 8.03
C LYS A 74 6.09 -9.28 8.31
N HIS A 75 4.98 -9.42 9.03
CA HIS A 75 4.42 -10.74 9.35
C HIS A 75 3.88 -11.47 8.13
N MET A 76 3.44 -10.74 7.10
CA MET A 76 2.88 -11.31 5.87
C MET A 76 3.91 -11.60 4.78
N THR A 77 5.06 -10.93 4.80
CA THR A 77 6.09 -11.02 3.72
C THR A 77 7.47 -11.44 4.21
N GLY A 78 7.76 -11.27 5.50
CA GLY A 78 9.10 -11.44 6.07
C GLY A 78 10.03 -10.25 5.87
N CYS A 79 9.55 -9.10 5.37
CA CYS A 79 10.37 -7.90 5.18
C CYS A 79 10.89 -7.32 6.49
N GLU A 80 11.97 -6.53 6.42
CA GLU A 80 12.52 -5.79 7.55
C GLU A 80 11.72 -4.49 7.81
N ILE A 81 11.73 -4.02 9.05
CA ILE A 81 11.24 -2.70 9.44
C ILE A 81 12.44 -1.80 9.70
N MET A 82 12.54 -0.69 8.99
CA MET A 82 13.65 0.26 9.12
C MET A 82 13.15 1.68 9.33
N ALA A 83 13.82 2.42 10.21
CA ALA A 83 13.55 3.83 10.44
C ALA A 83 14.76 4.50 11.08
N SER A 84 14.70 5.81 11.29
CA SER A 84 15.71 6.51 12.07
C SER A 84 15.84 5.94 13.49
N GLY A 85 17.07 5.78 13.98
CA GLY A 85 17.32 5.46 15.40
C GLY A 85 16.82 6.52 16.38
N GLN A 86 16.49 7.72 15.89
CA GLN A 86 15.92 8.83 16.66
C GLN A 86 14.38 8.91 16.54
N SER A 87 13.73 7.95 15.88
CA SER A 87 12.27 7.93 15.66
C SER A 87 11.44 7.51 16.88
N ASN A 88 12.08 6.93 17.90
CA ASN A 88 11.45 6.25 19.04
C ASN A 88 10.65 4.98 18.66
N ILE A 89 10.76 4.48 17.43
CA ILE A 89 10.19 3.18 17.06
C ILE A 89 11.08 2.08 17.66
N GLU A 90 10.48 1.21 18.48
CA GLU A 90 11.21 0.19 19.25
C GLU A 90 11.44 -1.12 18.47
N MET A 91 10.61 -1.39 17.46
CA MET A 91 10.58 -2.66 16.73
C MET A 91 11.31 -2.59 15.38
N LEU A 92 12.48 -1.95 15.36
CA LEU A 92 13.31 -1.85 14.15
C LEU A 92 14.20 -3.09 14.01
N ASP A 93 14.21 -3.69 12.82
CA ASP A 93 15.22 -4.68 12.44
C ASP A 93 16.56 -3.99 12.15
N ARG A 94 16.47 -2.79 11.56
CA ARG A 94 17.63 -1.96 11.25
C ARG A 94 17.34 -0.49 11.57
N SER A 95 18.20 0.08 12.41
CA SER A 95 18.25 1.52 12.64
C SER A 95 19.02 2.21 11.52
N LEU A 96 18.47 3.32 11.01
CA LEU A 96 19.04 4.13 9.97
C LEU A 96 19.56 5.46 10.53
N SER A 97 20.65 5.94 9.95
CA SER A 97 21.26 7.24 10.22
C SER A 97 21.66 7.91 8.91
N GLN A 98 22.14 9.14 8.98
CA GLN A 98 22.75 9.84 7.84
C GLN A 98 23.63 8.90 6.98
N ASP A 99 23.46 8.98 5.66
CA ASP A 99 24.18 8.22 4.63
C ASP A 99 23.97 6.69 4.66
N SER A 100 23.08 6.17 5.52
CA SER A 100 22.66 4.77 5.45
C SER A 100 22.03 4.48 4.09
N ARG A 101 22.35 3.31 3.51
CA ARG A 101 21.76 2.85 2.25
C ARG A 101 20.81 1.68 2.48
N VAL A 102 19.64 1.76 1.84
CA VAL A 102 18.65 0.68 1.72
C VAL A 102 18.66 0.25 0.26
N GLU A 103 19.30 -0.88 -0.03
CA GLU A 103 19.50 -1.41 -1.38
C GLU A 103 18.34 -2.34 -1.76
N PHE A 104 17.96 -2.31 -3.03
CA PHE A 104 16.93 -3.18 -3.61
C PHE A 104 17.26 -3.41 -5.09
N GLY A 105 17.77 -4.60 -5.42
CA GLY A 105 18.29 -4.89 -6.75
C GLY A 105 19.41 -3.93 -7.16
N ALA A 106 19.29 -3.33 -8.34
CA ALA A 106 20.25 -2.35 -8.86
C ALA A 106 20.12 -0.92 -8.26
N HIS A 107 19.11 -0.68 -7.41
CA HIS A 107 18.77 0.63 -6.87
C HIS A 107 19.07 0.75 -5.37
N ALA A 108 19.13 1.97 -4.85
CA ALA A 108 19.31 2.23 -3.42
C ALA A 108 18.75 3.58 -2.97
N LEU A 109 18.05 3.58 -1.83
CA LEU A 109 17.70 4.80 -1.11
C LEU A 109 18.81 5.17 -0.13
N THR A 110 19.32 6.40 -0.24
CA THR A 110 20.28 6.99 0.69
C THR A 110 19.57 7.90 1.68
N VAL A 111 19.85 7.71 2.97
CA VAL A 111 19.20 8.43 4.06
C VAL A 111 19.81 9.82 4.24
N ILE A 112 18.96 10.83 4.28
CA ILE A 112 19.29 12.20 4.70
C ILE A 112 18.50 12.50 5.98
N GLU A 113 19.19 12.77 7.09
CA GLU A 113 18.45 13.19 8.29
C GLU A 113 17.86 14.58 8.10
N THR A 114 16.56 14.68 8.36
CA THR A 114 15.78 15.92 8.18
C THR A 114 14.95 16.23 9.41
N PRO A 115 15.54 16.25 10.63
CA PRO A 115 14.80 16.52 11.85
C PRO A 115 14.14 17.88 11.80
N GLY A 116 12.98 18.00 12.44
CA GLY A 116 12.26 19.26 12.52
C GLY A 116 10.76 19.07 12.71
N HIS A 117 10.12 18.25 11.87
CA HIS A 117 8.75 17.82 12.12
C HIS A 117 8.69 16.93 13.37
N THR A 118 9.53 15.89 13.40
CA THR A 118 9.91 15.15 14.61
C THR A 118 11.45 15.17 14.77
N ALA A 119 11.95 14.74 15.93
CA ALA A 119 13.39 14.56 16.11
C ALA A 119 13.99 13.43 15.24
N GLY A 120 13.16 12.46 14.83
CA GLY A 120 13.58 11.27 14.07
C GLY A 120 13.28 11.32 12.58
N CYS A 121 12.86 12.46 12.03
CA CYS A 121 12.58 12.56 10.59
C CYS A 121 13.83 12.30 9.75
N ILE A 122 13.70 11.42 8.77
CA ILE A 122 14.66 11.15 7.71
C ILE A 122 13.95 11.24 6.35
N SER A 123 14.70 11.63 5.32
CA SER A 123 14.28 11.62 3.93
C SER A 123 15.08 10.56 3.17
N TYR A 124 14.48 9.97 2.14
CA TYR A 124 15.11 8.93 1.31
C TYR A 124 15.39 9.46 -0.09
N LEU A 125 16.67 9.59 -0.45
CA LEU A 125 17.13 10.03 -1.77
C LEU A 125 17.43 8.82 -2.64
N LEU A 126 16.80 8.72 -3.81
CA LEU A 126 17.16 7.70 -4.80
C LEU A 126 18.59 7.94 -5.32
N GLU A 127 19.35 6.88 -5.59
CA GLU A 127 20.79 6.95 -5.87
C GLU A 127 21.20 7.84 -7.05
N ASP A 128 20.30 8.06 -8.01
CA ASP A 128 20.52 8.92 -9.18
C ASP A 128 20.10 10.39 -8.95
N GLU A 129 19.70 10.71 -7.72
CA GLU A 129 19.19 12.00 -7.25
C GLU A 129 17.95 12.50 -8.01
N SER A 130 17.23 11.61 -8.71
CA SER A 130 16.03 11.99 -9.45
C SER A 130 14.80 12.18 -8.56
N MET A 131 14.74 11.50 -7.41
CA MET A 131 13.59 11.49 -6.50
C MET A 131 14.05 11.57 -5.03
N ILE A 132 13.33 12.34 -4.23
CA ILE A 132 13.51 12.46 -2.78
C ILE A 132 12.15 12.28 -2.08
N PHE A 133 12.09 11.34 -1.15
CA PHE A 133 10.93 11.11 -0.29
C PHE A 133 11.12 11.86 1.02
N THR A 134 10.40 12.96 1.21
CA THR A 134 10.72 13.97 2.23
C THR A 134 9.98 13.80 3.55
N GLY A 135 9.17 12.74 3.67
CA GLY A 135 8.25 12.57 4.79
C GLY A 135 7.44 13.84 5.00
N ASP A 136 7.36 14.26 6.26
CA ASP A 136 6.75 15.54 6.65
C ASP A 136 7.77 16.67 6.86
N SER A 137 9.03 16.49 6.49
CA SER A 137 10.01 17.58 6.56
C SER A 137 9.70 18.66 5.50
N LEU A 138 9.46 18.27 4.25
CA LEU A 138 9.09 19.20 3.17
C LEU A 138 7.81 18.70 2.49
N LEU A 139 6.82 19.58 2.38
CA LEU A 139 5.55 19.31 1.71
C LEU A 139 5.41 20.18 0.47
N ILE A 140 4.46 19.87 -0.41
CA ILE A 140 4.19 20.67 -1.62
C ILE A 140 3.68 22.06 -1.20
N ARG A 141 4.50 23.09 -1.45
CA ARG A 141 4.27 24.48 -0.99
C ARG A 141 4.06 24.59 0.52
N GLY A 142 4.69 23.73 1.30
CA GLY A 142 4.58 23.74 2.76
C GLY A 142 5.68 22.95 3.45
N CYS A 143 5.42 22.60 4.70
CA CYS A 143 6.24 21.70 5.52
C CYS A 143 5.36 21.13 6.64
N GLY A 144 5.81 20.07 7.30
CA GLY A 144 5.17 19.54 8.50
C GLY A 144 5.20 20.54 9.64
N ARG A 145 4.27 20.34 10.59
CA ARG A 145 4.22 21.11 11.86
C ARG A 145 5.42 20.78 12.74
N THR A 146 5.76 21.64 13.70
CA THR A 146 6.99 21.46 14.53
C THR A 146 6.73 21.54 16.05
N ASP A 147 5.48 21.49 16.46
CA ASP A 147 5.01 21.74 17.83
C ASP A 147 4.73 20.46 18.65
N PHE A 148 4.92 19.27 18.05
CA PHE A 148 4.77 17.96 18.70
C PHE A 148 6.00 17.08 18.45
N GLN A 149 6.08 15.91 19.10
CA GLN A 149 7.08 14.85 18.84
C GLN A 149 8.54 15.36 18.77
N GLN A 150 8.90 16.23 19.73
CA GLN A 150 10.22 16.87 19.82
C GLN A 150 10.60 17.66 18.55
N GLY A 151 9.60 18.16 17.83
CA GLY A 151 9.74 19.03 16.68
C GLY A 151 10.42 20.37 17.02
N SER A 152 10.99 20.99 15.99
CA SER A 152 11.70 22.26 16.10
C SER A 152 11.72 22.96 14.74
N ALA A 153 11.11 24.15 14.66
CA ALA A 153 11.12 24.98 13.46
C ALA A 153 12.55 25.34 13.04
N GLN A 154 13.44 25.63 14.00
CA GLN A 154 14.86 25.88 13.73
C GLN A 154 15.54 24.67 13.08
N LYS A 155 15.38 23.46 13.64
CA LYS A 155 15.96 22.25 13.03
C LYS A 155 15.37 22.01 11.64
N LEU A 156 14.06 22.19 11.48
CA LEU A 156 13.37 22.01 10.20
C LEU A 156 13.92 22.97 9.14
N PHE A 157 14.13 24.23 9.50
CA PHE A 157 14.74 25.23 8.62
C PHE A 157 16.11 24.78 8.12
N HIS A 158 16.98 24.34 9.03
CA HIS A 158 18.32 23.84 8.68
C HIS A 158 18.28 22.57 7.84
N SER A 159 17.38 21.63 8.15
CA SER A 159 17.16 20.42 7.36
C SER A 159 16.76 20.75 5.93
N ILE A 160 15.80 21.66 5.73
CA ILE A 160 15.34 22.03 4.40
C ILE A 160 16.39 22.85 3.67
N LYS A 161 16.86 23.98 4.23
CA LYS A 161 17.78 24.91 3.54
C LYS A 161 19.18 24.33 3.35
N GLY A 162 19.69 23.61 4.35
CA GLY A 162 21.06 23.11 4.36
C GLY A 162 21.22 21.76 3.66
N ARG A 163 20.18 20.91 3.65
CA ARG A 163 20.27 19.55 3.11
C ARG A 163 19.38 19.37 1.88
N LEU A 164 18.06 19.50 2.02
CA LEU A 164 17.14 19.27 0.89
C LEU A 164 17.37 20.26 -0.25
N PHE A 165 17.55 21.55 0.07
CA PHE A 165 17.85 22.58 -0.94
C PHE A 165 19.32 22.56 -1.41
N ALA A 166 20.17 21.65 -0.92
CA ALA A 166 21.46 21.40 -1.56
C ALA A 166 21.33 20.45 -2.77
N LEU A 167 20.23 19.69 -2.87
CA LEU A 167 19.96 18.76 -3.96
C LEU A 167 19.73 19.48 -5.30
N PRO A 168 19.90 18.79 -6.44
CA PRO A 168 19.61 19.34 -7.76
C PRO A 168 18.17 19.83 -7.88
N ASP A 169 17.96 20.96 -8.56
CA ASP A 169 16.62 21.55 -8.74
C ASP A 169 15.63 20.61 -9.45
N ARG A 170 16.14 19.70 -10.28
CA ARG A 170 15.36 18.67 -10.99
C ARG A 170 14.86 17.52 -10.10
N CYS A 171 15.39 17.39 -8.89
CA CYS A 171 15.03 16.30 -7.98
C CYS A 171 13.56 16.44 -7.57
N ILE A 172 12.76 15.40 -7.84
CA ILE A 172 11.32 15.40 -7.60
C ILE A 172 11.05 15.11 -6.12
N VAL A 173 10.25 15.95 -5.50
CA VAL A 173 9.87 15.88 -4.09
C VAL A 173 8.57 15.10 -3.94
N TYR A 174 8.64 14.03 -3.15
CA TYR A 174 7.53 13.17 -2.78
C TYR A 174 7.30 13.23 -1.26
N PRO A 175 6.31 14.00 -0.78
CA PRO A 175 6.03 14.12 0.66
C PRO A 175 5.27 12.91 1.21
N ALA A 176 5.19 12.77 2.53
CA ALA A 176 4.27 11.80 3.14
C ALA A 176 2.80 12.24 3.09
N HIS A 177 2.51 13.54 2.90
CA HIS A 177 1.12 14.04 2.89
C HIS A 177 0.87 15.14 1.85
N ASP A 178 -0.36 15.17 1.32
CA ASP A 178 -0.92 16.35 0.66
C ASP A 178 -2.45 16.42 0.84
N TYR A 179 -2.95 17.62 1.11
CA TYR A 179 -4.36 17.87 1.43
C TYR A 179 -5.11 18.61 0.29
N SER A 180 -4.51 18.72 -0.89
CA SER A 180 -5.02 19.50 -2.03
C SER A 180 -4.99 18.72 -3.35
N GLY A 181 -4.77 17.40 -3.30
CA GLY A 181 -4.72 16.52 -4.47
C GLY A 181 -3.46 16.67 -5.34
N ARG A 182 -2.41 17.29 -4.80
CA ARG A 182 -1.11 17.41 -5.47
C ARG A 182 -0.26 16.20 -5.12
N THR A 183 0.45 15.66 -6.11
CA THR A 183 1.14 14.37 -5.98
C THR A 183 2.66 14.51 -5.83
N ALA A 184 3.26 15.55 -6.42
CA ALA A 184 4.69 15.82 -6.32
C ALA A 184 5.01 17.30 -6.53
N SER A 185 6.23 17.69 -6.21
CA SER A 185 6.86 18.98 -6.55
C SER A 185 8.31 18.72 -6.98
N SER A 186 9.14 19.74 -7.03
CA SER A 186 10.58 19.59 -7.21
C SER A 186 11.35 20.47 -6.24
N ILE A 187 12.60 20.11 -5.99
CA ILE A 187 13.51 20.91 -5.16
C ILE A 187 13.62 22.34 -5.70
N GLY A 188 13.73 22.53 -7.01
CA GLY A 188 13.79 23.85 -7.63
C GLY A 188 12.52 24.68 -7.42
N GLU A 189 11.36 24.04 -7.52
CA GLU A 189 10.09 24.72 -7.25
C GLU A 189 9.94 25.09 -5.77
N GLU A 190 10.22 24.19 -4.83
CA GLU A 190 10.10 24.49 -3.40
C GLU A 190 11.14 25.54 -2.96
N LYS A 191 12.37 25.49 -3.48
CA LYS A 191 13.39 26.53 -3.27
C LYS A 191 12.89 27.91 -3.64
N LYS A 192 12.12 28.03 -4.72
CA LYS A 192 11.69 29.34 -5.26
C LYS A 192 10.33 29.77 -4.74
N LEU A 193 9.39 28.84 -4.58
CA LEU A 193 7.96 29.10 -4.47
C LEU A 193 7.33 28.62 -3.16
N ASN A 194 8.06 27.90 -2.31
CA ASN A 194 7.51 27.51 -1.01
C ASN A 194 7.21 28.79 -0.19
N PRO A 195 5.95 29.03 0.22
CA PRO A 195 5.57 30.29 0.85
C PRO A 195 6.12 30.45 2.28
N ARG A 196 6.61 29.37 2.89
CA ARG A 196 7.15 29.39 4.27
C ARG A 196 8.66 29.57 4.29
N ILE A 197 9.35 28.86 3.40
CA ILE A 197 10.82 28.72 3.44
C ILE A 197 11.52 29.00 2.11
N GLY A 198 10.77 29.12 1.01
CA GLY A 198 11.31 29.39 -0.31
C GLY A 198 11.80 30.84 -0.48
N GLY A 199 12.39 31.13 -1.64
CA GLY A 199 12.91 32.45 -1.99
C GLY A 199 13.95 32.95 -0.99
N GLN A 200 13.79 34.21 -0.58
CA GLN A 200 14.71 34.91 0.34
C GLN A 200 14.36 34.74 1.81
N ALA A 201 13.41 33.86 2.16
CA ALA A 201 13.05 33.61 3.56
C ALA A 201 14.28 33.17 4.36
N ASN A 202 14.51 33.87 5.48
CA ASN A 202 15.55 33.55 6.45
C ASN A 202 14.98 32.73 7.63
N GLU A 203 15.86 32.31 8.53
CA GLU A 203 15.48 31.47 9.68
C GLU A 203 14.43 32.14 10.58
N ASN A 204 14.58 33.44 10.84
CA ASN A 204 13.64 34.19 11.68
C ASN A 204 12.26 34.31 11.04
N ASP A 205 12.19 34.54 9.72
CA ASP A 205 10.92 34.57 8.98
C ASP A 205 10.18 33.23 9.14
N PHE A 206 10.91 32.13 8.97
CA PHE A 206 10.36 30.78 9.05
C PHE A 206 9.91 30.41 10.46
N ILE A 207 10.76 30.62 11.48
CA ILE A 207 10.43 30.33 12.88
C ILE A 207 9.21 31.15 13.30
N THR A 208 9.20 32.45 13.00
CA THR A 208 8.06 33.32 13.33
C THR A 208 6.78 32.84 12.65
N TYR A 209 6.85 32.40 11.39
CA TYR A 209 5.70 31.82 10.70
C TYR A 209 5.19 30.56 11.41
N MET A 210 6.09 29.62 11.72
CA MET A 210 5.75 28.34 12.35
C MET A 210 5.22 28.51 13.78
N ASP A 211 5.74 29.46 14.56
CA ASP A 211 5.26 29.73 15.92
C ASP A 211 3.86 30.37 15.94
N ASN A 212 3.45 30.99 14.83
CA ASN A 212 2.16 31.69 14.72
C ASN A 212 1.10 30.93 13.91
N ILE A 213 1.44 29.77 13.32
CA ILE A 213 0.45 28.94 12.64
C ILE A 213 -0.44 28.27 13.69
N ARG A 214 -1.74 28.58 13.66
CA ARG A 214 -2.72 27.97 14.56
C ARG A 214 -3.34 26.75 13.90
N LEU A 215 -2.72 25.60 14.09
CA LEU A 215 -3.26 24.32 13.63
C LEU A 215 -4.09 23.67 14.73
N PRO A 216 -5.17 22.95 14.39
CA PRO A 216 -5.89 22.14 15.37
C PRO A 216 -4.95 21.07 15.95
N HIS A 217 -5.30 20.58 17.14
CA HIS A 217 -4.65 19.40 17.70
C HIS A 217 -4.82 18.22 16.73
N PRO A 218 -3.77 17.43 16.43
CA PRO A 218 -3.93 16.29 15.53
C PRO A 218 -4.90 15.27 16.12
N MET A 219 -5.85 14.80 15.32
CA MET A 219 -6.98 13.99 15.80
C MET A 219 -6.56 12.60 16.28
N GLN A 220 -5.53 12.01 15.66
CA GLN A 220 -5.11 10.63 15.91
C GLN A 220 -3.85 10.53 16.79
N LEU A 221 -3.26 11.64 17.22
CA LEU A 221 -1.93 11.64 17.85
C LEU A 221 -1.85 10.73 19.08
N GLU A 222 -2.85 10.76 19.95
CA GLU A 222 -2.88 9.95 21.17
C GLU A 222 -3.05 8.44 20.92
N PHE A 223 -3.46 8.06 19.70
CA PHE A 223 -3.65 6.68 19.29
C PHE A 223 -2.50 6.19 18.38
N ALA A 224 -2.20 6.95 17.34
CA ALA A 224 -1.21 6.63 16.33
C ALA A 224 0.21 6.58 16.90
N VAL A 225 0.63 7.58 17.68
CA VAL A 225 2.02 7.62 18.19
C VAL A 225 2.34 6.42 19.09
N PRO A 226 1.51 6.05 20.10
CA PRO A 226 1.76 4.85 20.89
C PRO A 226 1.77 3.55 20.08
N ALA A 227 0.93 3.44 19.04
CA ALA A 227 0.93 2.29 18.14
C ALA A 227 2.21 2.24 17.28
N ASN A 228 2.64 3.39 16.76
CA ASN A 228 3.79 3.51 15.87
C ASN A 228 5.13 3.37 16.59
N ILE A 229 5.22 3.70 17.88
CA ILE A 229 6.35 3.30 18.73
C ILE A 229 6.57 1.78 18.68
N LYS A 230 5.49 1.00 18.54
CA LYS A 230 5.53 -0.47 18.39
C LYS A 230 5.45 -0.90 16.91
N ALA A 231 5.83 -0.03 15.98
CA ALA A 231 5.77 -0.24 14.53
C ALA A 231 4.40 -0.71 14.01
N GLY A 232 3.30 -0.30 14.65
CA GLY A 232 1.94 -0.68 14.27
C GLY A 232 1.49 -2.05 14.79
N ARG A 233 2.24 -2.66 15.71
CA ARG A 233 1.84 -3.92 16.37
C ARG A 233 0.52 -3.73 17.13
N PRO A 234 -0.54 -4.51 16.83
CA PRO A 234 -1.81 -4.40 17.52
C PRO A 234 -1.68 -4.88 18.99
N ALA A 235 -2.58 -4.41 19.85
CA ALA A 235 -2.50 -4.67 21.29
C ALA A 235 -2.66 -6.16 21.67
N ASP A 236 -3.40 -6.93 20.87
CA ASP A 236 -3.62 -8.37 21.03
C ASP A 236 -2.56 -9.23 20.32
N ASP A 237 -1.63 -8.59 19.60
CA ASP A 237 -0.57 -9.25 18.83
C ASP A 237 -1.10 -10.25 17.80
N GLN A 238 -2.32 -10.04 17.29
CA GLN A 238 -2.93 -10.91 16.29
C GLN A 238 -2.88 -10.24 14.91
N LEU A 239 -2.66 -11.07 13.89
CA LEU A 239 -2.94 -10.66 12.51
C LEU A 239 -4.45 -10.42 12.32
N PRO A 240 -4.86 -9.51 11.42
CA PRO A 240 -6.25 -9.35 11.04
C PRO A 240 -6.87 -10.69 10.67
N ALA A 241 -8.06 -10.94 11.21
CA ALA A 241 -8.77 -12.18 10.98
C ALA A 241 -9.04 -12.36 9.48
N GLN A 242 -8.56 -13.47 8.92
CA GLN A 242 -8.94 -13.89 7.58
C GLN A 242 -10.39 -14.41 7.60
N PRO A 243 -11.11 -14.35 6.47
CA PRO A 243 -12.45 -14.90 6.40
C PRO A 243 -12.48 -16.38 6.84
N ASP A 244 -13.37 -16.70 7.76
CA ASP A 244 -13.47 -18.02 8.42
C ASP A 244 -14.02 -19.13 7.50
N TRP A 245 -14.55 -18.74 6.34
CA TRP A 245 -15.27 -19.63 5.44
C TRP A 245 -14.41 -20.18 4.29
N ALA A 246 -13.28 -19.53 3.97
CA ALA A 246 -12.32 -20.01 2.97
C ALA A 246 -11.00 -19.21 3.02
N PRO A 247 -9.87 -19.80 2.57
CA PRO A 247 -8.58 -19.12 2.47
C PRO A 247 -8.54 -18.23 1.21
N VAL A 248 -9.33 -17.17 1.23
CA VAL A 248 -9.37 -16.18 0.15
C VAL A 248 -8.21 -15.21 0.24
N VAL A 249 -7.83 -14.64 -0.91
CA VAL A 249 -6.85 -13.57 -1.02
C VAL A 249 -7.52 -12.40 -1.73
N THR A 250 -7.42 -11.20 -1.16
CA THR A 250 -7.87 -9.97 -1.82
C THR A 250 -6.89 -9.63 -2.94
N THR A 251 -7.41 -9.27 -4.11
CA THR A 251 -6.64 -8.69 -5.23
C THR A 251 -6.51 -7.19 -5.07
N TYR A 252 -5.60 -6.55 -5.80
CA TYR A 252 -5.43 -5.09 -5.79
C TYR A 252 -6.71 -4.37 -6.27
N SER A 253 -7.52 -5.03 -7.10
CA SER A 253 -8.84 -4.54 -7.53
C SER A 253 -9.96 -4.71 -6.49
N GLY A 254 -9.68 -5.32 -5.33
CA GLY A 254 -10.64 -5.54 -4.25
C GLY A 254 -11.52 -6.79 -4.43
N VAL A 255 -11.18 -7.69 -5.36
CA VAL A 255 -11.87 -8.97 -5.54
C VAL A 255 -11.26 -10.01 -4.61
N LEU A 256 -12.10 -10.76 -3.89
CA LEU A 256 -11.65 -11.96 -3.17
C LEU A 256 -11.46 -13.10 -4.16
N GLU A 257 -10.23 -13.60 -4.27
CA GLU A 257 -9.90 -14.77 -5.07
C GLU A 257 -9.61 -15.99 -4.21
N ILE A 258 -9.84 -17.17 -4.79
CA ILE A 258 -9.57 -18.45 -4.17
C ILE A 258 -8.83 -19.38 -5.13
N SER A 259 -7.96 -20.23 -4.57
CA SER A 259 -7.21 -21.20 -5.38
C SER A 259 -8.13 -22.32 -5.91
N PRO A 260 -7.97 -22.73 -7.18
CA PRO A 260 -8.71 -23.85 -7.74
C PRO A 260 -8.53 -25.16 -6.94
N GLN A 261 -7.33 -25.42 -6.40
CA GLN A 261 -7.06 -26.63 -5.60
C GLN A 261 -7.88 -26.69 -4.31
N TRP A 262 -8.03 -25.55 -3.61
CA TRP A 262 -8.87 -25.52 -2.42
C TRP A 262 -10.33 -25.77 -2.77
N VAL A 263 -10.82 -25.13 -3.84
CA VAL A 263 -12.19 -25.35 -4.33
C VAL A 263 -12.43 -26.81 -4.66
N ALA A 264 -11.52 -27.46 -5.40
CA ALA A 264 -11.63 -28.87 -5.77
C ALA A 264 -11.71 -29.83 -4.56
N SER A 265 -11.03 -29.50 -3.45
CA SER A 265 -11.07 -30.31 -2.22
C SER A 265 -12.29 -30.05 -1.33
N HIS A 266 -13.04 -28.97 -1.57
CA HIS A 266 -14.15 -28.52 -0.71
C HIS A 266 -15.49 -28.44 -1.45
N MET A 267 -15.60 -29.03 -2.65
CA MET A 267 -16.79 -28.97 -3.52
C MET A 267 -18.12 -29.38 -2.86
N HIS A 268 -18.08 -30.11 -1.74
CA HIS A 268 -19.27 -30.55 -1.00
C HIS A 268 -19.85 -29.50 -0.03
N ASN A 269 -19.07 -28.47 0.33
CA ASN A 269 -19.45 -27.42 1.30
C ASN A 269 -19.56 -26.03 0.68
N ILE A 270 -19.41 -25.93 -0.63
CA ILE A 270 -19.41 -24.67 -1.37
C ILE A 270 -20.35 -24.77 -2.56
N HIS A 271 -20.80 -23.62 -3.04
CA HIS A 271 -21.58 -23.51 -4.24
C HIS A 271 -20.71 -22.94 -5.37
N ILE A 272 -20.64 -23.61 -6.52
CA ILE A 272 -19.89 -23.10 -7.68
C ILE A 272 -20.88 -22.54 -8.70
N LEU A 273 -20.74 -21.25 -9.02
CA LEU A 273 -21.52 -20.53 -10.00
C LEU A 273 -20.70 -20.31 -11.27
N ASP A 274 -20.98 -21.07 -12.32
CA ASP A 274 -20.34 -20.94 -13.63
C ASP A 274 -21.15 -19.98 -14.50
N VAL A 275 -20.53 -18.85 -14.84
CA VAL A 275 -21.15 -17.74 -15.60
C VAL A 275 -20.74 -17.73 -17.08
N ARG A 276 -20.17 -18.83 -17.59
CA ARG A 276 -19.94 -19.02 -19.02
C ARG A 276 -21.26 -19.15 -19.78
N THR A 277 -21.21 -18.90 -21.08
CA THR A 277 -22.35 -19.16 -21.97
C THR A 277 -22.56 -20.66 -22.20
N THR A 278 -23.77 -21.03 -22.59
CA THR A 278 -24.11 -22.40 -22.97
C THR A 278 -23.28 -22.90 -24.17
N VAL A 279 -22.94 -22.00 -25.10
CA VAL A 279 -22.09 -22.29 -26.28
C VAL A 279 -20.68 -22.67 -25.85
N GLU A 280 -20.02 -21.86 -25.01
CA GLU A 280 -18.66 -22.17 -24.53
C GLU A 280 -18.61 -23.51 -23.80
N THR A 281 -19.65 -23.80 -23.04
CA THR A 281 -19.70 -25.05 -22.27
C THR A 281 -19.91 -26.28 -23.15
N ALA A 282 -20.54 -26.10 -24.32
CA ALA A 282 -20.69 -27.14 -25.34
C ALA A 282 -19.41 -27.28 -26.20
N GLU A 283 -18.72 -26.19 -26.51
CA GLU A 283 -17.48 -26.18 -27.29
C GLU A 283 -16.29 -26.74 -26.51
N GLU A 284 -16.18 -26.43 -25.21
CA GLU A 284 -15.09 -26.91 -24.35
C GLU A 284 -15.35 -28.32 -23.79
N SER A 285 -16.56 -28.87 -23.95
CA SER A 285 -17.00 -30.18 -23.43
C SER A 285 -16.57 -30.47 -21.98
N THR A 286 -16.39 -29.43 -21.16
CA THR A 286 -15.82 -29.54 -19.80
C THR A 286 -16.61 -28.69 -18.82
N ARG A 287 -17.06 -29.34 -17.74
CA ARG A 287 -17.75 -28.71 -16.62
C ARG A 287 -17.19 -29.20 -15.30
N ILE A 288 -17.16 -28.32 -14.31
CA ILE A 288 -16.94 -28.74 -12.92
C ILE A 288 -18.23 -29.43 -12.43
N SER A 289 -18.09 -30.62 -11.86
CA SER A 289 -19.23 -31.39 -11.35
C SER A 289 -19.99 -30.61 -10.29
N GLY A 290 -21.32 -30.52 -10.39
CA GLY A 290 -22.16 -29.81 -9.42
C GLY A 290 -22.17 -28.28 -9.55
N ALA A 291 -21.46 -27.69 -10.53
CA ALA A 291 -21.54 -26.25 -10.77
C ALA A 291 -22.91 -25.84 -11.33
N GLN A 292 -23.52 -24.79 -10.78
CA GLN A 292 -24.72 -24.16 -11.30
C GLN A 292 -24.35 -23.25 -12.47
N MET A 293 -25.04 -23.41 -13.60
CA MET A 293 -24.84 -22.55 -14.77
C MET A 293 -25.87 -21.42 -14.77
N ILE A 294 -25.38 -20.18 -14.66
CA ILE A 294 -26.18 -18.98 -14.95
C ILE A 294 -25.27 -18.04 -15.76
N PRO A 295 -25.46 -17.94 -17.08
CA PRO A 295 -24.70 -17.00 -17.92
C PRO A 295 -24.70 -15.59 -17.33
N LEU A 296 -23.57 -14.89 -17.44
CA LEU A 296 -23.38 -13.58 -16.82
C LEU A 296 -24.46 -12.55 -17.20
N ASP A 297 -24.96 -12.60 -18.43
CA ASP A 297 -26.02 -11.74 -18.97
C ASP A 297 -27.40 -12.04 -18.38
N GLU A 298 -27.62 -13.26 -17.85
CA GLU A 298 -28.85 -13.65 -17.17
C GLU A 298 -28.76 -13.50 -15.64
N LEU A 299 -27.55 -13.35 -15.09
CA LEU A 299 -27.30 -13.46 -13.65
C LEU A 299 -28.13 -12.47 -12.81
N ARG A 300 -28.33 -11.24 -13.29
CA ARG A 300 -29.10 -10.24 -12.53
C ARG A 300 -30.57 -10.61 -12.41
N ASP A 301 -31.16 -11.16 -13.48
CA ASP A 301 -32.56 -11.55 -13.51
C ASP A 301 -32.80 -12.86 -12.74
N ARG A 302 -31.78 -13.72 -12.70
CA ARG A 302 -31.82 -15.05 -12.07
C ARG A 302 -31.10 -15.12 -10.72
N ILE A 303 -30.76 -13.97 -10.13
CA ILE A 303 -29.91 -13.91 -8.93
C ILE A 303 -30.52 -14.64 -7.72
N ALA A 304 -31.84 -14.70 -7.64
CA ALA A 304 -32.57 -15.41 -6.59
C ALA A 304 -32.38 -16.94 -6.64
N GLU A 305 -31.86 -17.48 -7.75
CA GLU A 305 -31.51 -18.90 -7.87
C GLU A 305 -30.17 -19.25 -7.22
N VAL A 306 -29.33 -18.25 -6.91
CA VAL A 306 -28.03 -18.46 -6.26
C VAL A 306 -28.24 -18.58 -4.74
N PRO A 307 -27.72 -19.61 -4.06
CA PRO A 307 -27.90 -19.76 -2.61
C PRO A 307 -27.17 -18.68 -1.82
N GLN A 308 -27.77 -18.23 -0.71
CA GLN A 308 -27.20 -17.22 0.21
C GLN A 308 -26.69 -17.82 1.53
N ASP A 309 -27.04 -19.06 1.83
CA ASP A 309 -26.76 -19.77 3.09
C ASP A 309 -25.34 -20.36 3.17
N GLY A 310 -24.54 -20.24 2.12
CA GLY A 310 -23.17 -20.76 2.06
C GLY A 310 -22.23 -19.98 1.13
N PRO A 311 -20.94 -20.36 1.08
CA PRO A 311 -19.97 -19.75 0.19
C PRO A 311 -20.25 -19.98 -1.29
N VAL A 312 -20.17 -18.93 -2.11
CA VAL A 312 -20.34 -18.97 -3.56
C VAL A 312 -19.02 -18.68 -4.28
N MET A 313 -18.58 -19.60 -5.13
CA MET A 313 -17.38 -19.49 -5.94
C MET A 313 -17.76 -19.18 -7.38
N THR A 314 -17.46 -17.99 -7.88
CA THR A 314 -17.74 -17.62 -9.26
C THR A 314 -16.66 -18.15 -10.20
N LEU A 315 -17.09 -18.73 -11.32
CA LEU A 315 -16.23 -19.33 -12.33
C LEU A 315 -16.59 -18.80 -13.71
N CYS A 316 -15.57 -18.52 -14.51
CA CYS A 316 -15.73 -18.44 -15.95
C CYS A 316 -14.50 -19.08 -16.64
N ARG A 317 -14.39 -18.94 -17.96
CA ARG A 317 -13.26 -19.52 -18.71
C ARG A 317 -11.89 -19.06 -18.19
N SER A 318 -11.67 -17.75 -18.01
CA SER A 318 -10.35 -17.16 -17.70
C SER A 318 -10.32 -16.33 -16.41
N GLY A 319 -11.38 -16.38 -15.60
CA GLY A 319 -11.53 -15.56 -14.39
C GLY A 319 -12.04 -14.13 -14.61
N LYS A 320 -12.10 -13.61 -15.86
CA LYS A 320 -12.45 -12.20 -16.12
C LYS A 320 -13.94 -11.86 -15.93
N ARG A 321 -14.84 -12.71 -16.42
CA ARG A 321 -16.30 -12.51 -16.30
C ARG A 321 -16.82 -12.84 -14.91
N SER A 322 -16.20 -13.82 -14.26
CA SER A 322 -16.54 -14.24 -12.90
C SER A 322 -16.19 -13.18 -11.85
N VAL A 323 -15.26 -12.27 -12.14
CA VAL A 323 -15.08 -11.03 -11.35
C VAL A 323 -16.34 -10.15 -11.39
N LEU A 324 -16.96 -9.94 -12.56
CA LEU A 324 -18.21 -9.17 -12.62
C LEU A 324 -19.35 -9.90 -11.88
N ALA A 325 -19.42 -11.23 -12.00
CA ALA A 325 -20.37 -12.02 -11.22
C ALA A 325 -20.15 -11.88 -9.71
N PHE A 326 -18.89 -11.87 -9.25
CA PHE A 326 -18.54 -11.59 -7.86
C PHE A 326 -19.09 -10.23 -7.42
N SER A 327 -18.84 -9.16 -8.19
CA SER A 327 -19.35 -7.82 -7.87
C SER A 327 -20.88 -7.77 -7.82
N ILE A 328 -21.57 -8.39 -8.78
CA ILE A 328 -23.04 -8.48 -8.82
C ILE A 328 -23.58 -9.13 -7.55
N LEU A 329 -23.01 -10.25 -7.12
CA LEU A 329 -23.43 -10.96 -5.91
C LEU A 329 -23.14 -10.16 -4.64
N ARG A 330 -21.96 -9.53 -4.54
CA ARG A 330 -21.58 -8.66 -3.41
C ARG A 330 -22.52 -7.47 -3.27
N GLU A 331 -22.81 -6.77 -4.37
CA GLU A 331 -23.75 -5.64 -4.41
C GLU A 331 -25.17 -6.06 -4.01
N ALA A 332 -25.57 -7.27 -4.37
CA ALA A 332 -26.87 -7.83 -4.02
C ALA A 332 -26.96 -8.44 -2.61
N GLY A 333 -25.85 -8.43 -1.85
CA GLY A 333 -25.84 -8.77 -0.42
C GLY A 333 -25.18 -10.12 -0.04
N TRP A 334 -24.64 -10.88 -1.00
CA TRP A 334 -23.93 -12.13 -0.68
C TRP A 334 -22.63 -11.83 0.07
N GLN A 335 -22.51 -12.34 1.29
CA GLN A 335 -21.36 -12.05 2.14
C GLN A 335 -20.16 -12.97 1.92
N LYS A 336 -20.39 -14.20 1.44
CA LYS A 336 -19.36 -15.23 1.25
C LYS A 336 -19.22 -15.55 -0.23
N VAL A 337 -18.52 -14.68 -0.97
CA VAL A 337 -18.29 -14.84 -2.41
C VAL A 337 -16.80 -14.75 -2.69
N ALA A 338 -16.28 -15.59 -3.57
CA ALA A 338 -14.94 -15.44 -4.13
C ALA A 338 -14.93 -15.84 -5.61
N ASN A 339 -13.98 -15.27 -6.35
CA ASN A 339 -13.67 -15.63 -7.72
C ASN A 339 -12.64 -16.76 -7.76
N ILE A 340 -12.88 -17.80 -8.56
CA ILE A 340 -11.88 -18.85 -8.77
C ILE A 340 -10.75 -18.27 -9.62
N SER A 341 -9.56 -18.15 -9.02
CA SER A 341 -8.40 -17.52 -9.66
C SER A 341 -8.04 -18.25 -10.96
N GLY A 342 -7.81 -17.51 -12.04
CA GLY A 342 -7.48 -18.04 -13.37
C GLY A 342 -8.62 -18.76 -14.11
N GLY A 343 -9.79 -18.95 -13.47
CA GLY A 343 -10.94 -19.62 -14.07
C GLY A 343 -10.69 -21.07 -14.47
N LEU A 344 -11.46 -21.56 -15.44
CA LEU A 344 -11.37 -22.95 -15.90
C LEU A 344 -10.04 -23.26 -16.62
N LEU A 345 -9.40 -22.27 -17.25
CA LEU A 345 -8.08 -22.47 -17.87
C LEU A 345 -7.06 -22.94 -16.84
N ARG A 346 -6.92 -22.21 -15.73
CA ARG A 346 -6.02 -22.60 -14.63
C ARG A 346 -6.46 -23.91 -13.98
N TRP A 347 -7.77 -24.11 -13.79
CA TRP A 347 -8.31 -25.38 -13.28
C TRP A 347 -7.84 -26.59 -14.13
N ASN A 348 -7.86 -26.45 -15.46
CA ASN A 348 -7.42 -27.48 -16.39
C ASN A 348 -5.89 -27.64 -16.41
N GLU A 349 -5.13 -26.53 -16.38
CA GLU A 349 -3.66 -26.54 -16.29
C GLU A 349 -3.18 -27.29 -15.04
N GLU A 350 -3.91 -27.15 -13.93
CA GLU A 350 -3.62 -27.84 -12.67
C GLU A 350 -4.15 -29.29 -12.63
N GLY A 351 -4.81 -29.76 -13.69
CA GLY A 351 -5.29 -31.14 -13.82
C GLY A 351 -6.45 -31.48 -12.87
N LEU A 352 -7.25 -30.50 -12.48
CA LEU A 352 -8.31 -30.67 -11.50
C LEU A 352 -9.57 -31.36 -12.09
N PRO A 353 -10.42 -31.99 -11.25
CA PRO A 353 -11.54 -32.80 -11.74
C PRO A 353 -12.55 -32.02 -12.58
N VAL A 354 -12.90 -32.57 -13.74
CA VAL A 354 -13.96 -32.07 -14.63
C VAL A 354 -14.79 -33.25 -15.16
N ASN A 355 -16.07 -33.02 -15.41
CA ASN A 355 -16.91 -33.92 -16.18
C ASN A 355 -16.78 -33.57 -17.66
N ARG A 356 -16.59 -34.59 -18.51
CA ARG A 356 -16.77 -34.44 -19.95
C ARG A 356 -18.26 -34.39 -20.25
N VAL A 357 -18.68 -33.37 -21.00
CA VAL A 357 -20.08 -33.14 -21.40
C VAL A 357 -20.27 -33.46 -22.87
#